data_AF-A0A835M3B0-F1
#
_entry.id   AF-A0A835M3B0-F1
#
_cell.length_a   1.000
_cell.length_b   1.000
_cell.length_c   1.000
_cell.angle_alpha   90.00
_cell.angle_beta   90.00
_cell.angle_gamma   90.00
#
_symmetry.space_group_name_H-M   'P 1'
#
loop_
_entity.id
_entity.type
_entity.pdbx_description
1 polymer ?
#
loop_
_entity_poly.entity_id
_entity_poly.type
_entity_poly.pdbx_seq_one_letter_code
_entity_poly.pdbx_strand_id
1 'polypeptide(L)'
;MNSEHGYLISFFLILLYITSKASALCNRFCGQNKTQQFHHLPYPFGFSPDCEIQLNCSTTGEVYIQLQEFQIKNITSDNLILQLPANCNRPLETMSHLYNKTTRSHRKTLYY
;
A
#
# COMPACT_ATOMS: atom_id res chain seq x y z
N MET A 1 7.44 -37.42 24.85
CA MET A 1 8.13 -36.21 24.36
C MET A 1 7.30 -35.57 23.26
N ASN A 2 6.07 -35.10 23.58
CA ASN A 2 5.08 -34.74 22.55
C ASN A 2 4.39 -33.38 22.82
N SER A 3 4.68 -32.73 23.95
CA SER A 3 3.94 -31.54 24.39
C SER A 3 4.47 -30.23 23.78
N GLU A 4 5.78 -30.15 23.52
CA GLU A 4 6.43 -28.92 23.02
C GLU A 4 6.00 -28.56 21.58
N HIS A 5 5.66 -29.56 20.76
CA HIS A 5 5.29 -29.34 19.36
C HIS A 5 3.82 -28.92 19.21
N GLY A 6 2.98 -29.22 20.20
CA GLY A 6 1.56 -28.82 20.22
C GLY A 6 1.40 -27.30 20.28
N TYR A 7 2.26 -26.61 21.05
CA TYR A 7 2.27 -25.15 21.12
C TYR A 7 2.68 -24.51 19.79
N LEU A 8 3.69 -25.08 19.11
CA LEU A 8 4.12 -24.58 17.81
C LEU A 8 3.01 -24.74 16.75
N ILE A 9 2.38 -25.91 16.69
CA ILE A 9 1.26 -26.16 15.77
C ILE A 9 0.10 -25.21 16.07
N SER A 10 -0.26 -25.06 17.35
CA SER A 10 -1.32 -24.12 17.76
C SER A 10 -1.00 -22.68 17.38
N PHE A 11 0.23 -22.22 17.60
CA PHE A 11 0.67 -20.87 17.22
C PHE A 11 0.64 -20.64 15.70
N PHE A 12 1.10 -21.61 14.90
CA PHE A 12 1.02 -21.56 13.44
C PHE A 12 -0.43 -21.47 12.94
N LEU A 13 -1.35 -22.24 13.53
CA LEU A 13 -2.78 -22.19 13.19
C LEU A 13 -3.39 -20.82 13.52
N ILE A 14 -3.02 -20.23 14.66
CA ILE A 14 -3.47 -18.89 15.06
C ILE A 14 -2.95 -17.83 14.07
N LEU A 15 -1.67 -17.89 13.69
CA LEU A 15 -1.09 -16.97 12.70
C LEU A 15 -1.80 -17.07 11.35
N LEU A 16 -1.98 -18.28 10.82
CA LEU A 16 -2.69 -18.50 9.55
C LEU A 16 -4.13 -17.96 9.60
N TYR A 17 -4.82 -18.16 10.72
CA TYR A 17 -6.18 -17.67 10.92
C TYR A 17 -6.24 -16.14 10.91
N ILE A 18 -5.31 -15.45 11.59
CA ILE A 18 -5.27 -13.98 11.62
C ILE A 18 -4.97 -13.42 10.21
N THR A 19 -4.00 -13.99 9.49
CA THR A 19 -3.64 -13.54 8.14
C THR A 19 -4.79 -13.71 7.14
N SER A 20 -5.50 -14.83 7.21
CA SER A 20 -6.66 -15.08 6.33
C SER A 20 -7.79 -14.06 6.57
N LYS A 21 -8.07 -13.71 7.84
CA LYS A 21 -9.07 -12.70 8.18
C LYS A 21 -8.73 -11.31 7.67
N ALA A 22 -7.47 -10.89 7.83
CA ALA A 22 -7.02 -9.60 7.30
C ALA A 22 -7.23 -9.52 5.77
N SER A 23 -6.93 -10.61 5.05
CA SER A 23 -7.17 -10.67 3.61
C SER A 23 -8.66 -10.66 3.20
N ALA A 24 -9.56 -11.09 4.09
CA ALA A 24 -11.00 -11.14 3.83
C ALA A 24 -11.70 -9.79 4.05
N LEU A 25 -11.17 -8.95 4.95
CA LEU A 25 -11.69 -7.60 5.22
C LEU A 25 -11.12 -6.54 4.27
N CYS A 26 -9.93 -6.79 3.72
CA CYS A 26 -9.35 -5.93 2.68
C CYS A 26 -10.11 -6.09 1.35
N ASN A 27 -10.85 -5.05 0.95
CA ASN A 27 -11.48 -5.00 -0.37
C ASN A 27 -10.43 -4.68 -1.43
N ARG A 28 -10.09 -5.66 -2.28
CA ARG A 28 -9.09 -5.49 -3.35
C ARG A 28 -9.69 -5.23 -4.73
N PHE A 29 -11.00 -5.03 -4.82
CA PHE A 29 -11.70 -4.83 -6.08
C PHE A 29 -12.07 -3.36 -6.31
N CYS A 30 -11.84 -2.89 -7.53
CA CYS A 30 -12.18 -1.54 -7.96
C CYS A 30 -12.92 -1.57 -9.29
N GLY A 31 -13.96 -0.73 -9.39
CA GLY A 31 -14.81 -0.64 -10.57
C GLY A 31 -15.73 -1.85 -10.79
N GLN A 32 -16.70 -1.68 -11.69
CA GLN A 32 -17.68 -2.72 -12.03
C GLN A 32 -17.23 -3.57 -13.22
N ASN A 33 -16.29 -3.06 -14.03
CA ASN A 33 -15.88 -3.72 -15.25
C ASN A 33 -14.60 -4.53 -15.01
N LYS A 34 -14.70 -5.85 -15.20
CA LYS A 34 -13.60 -6.80 -15.04
C LYS A 34 -12.42 -6.56 -15.99
N THR A 35 -12.61 -5.81 -17.07
CA THR A 35 -11.54 -5.46 -18.01
C THR A 35 -10.73 -4.25 -17.59
N GLN A 36 -11.06 -3.59 -16.48
CA GLN A 36 -10.29 -2.47 -15.95
C GLN A 36 -8.94 -2.96 -15.41
N GLN A 37 -7.88 -2.20 -15.68
CA GLN A 37 -6.50 -2.53 -15.30
C GLN A 37 -6.36 -2.86 -13.80
N PHE A 38 -7.10 -2.15 -12.94
CA PHE A 38 -7.04 -2.29 -11.49
C PHE A 38 -8.28 -2.98 -10.90
N HIS A 39 -8.93 -3.85 -11.68
CA HIS A 39 -10.14 -4.53 -11.21
C HIS A 39 -9.89 -5.37 -9.95
N HIS A 40 -8.72 -6.01 -9.85
CA HIS A 40 -8.29 -6.75 -8.66
C HIS A 40 -6.82 -6.47 -8.36
N LEU A 41 -6.51 -6.10 -7.12
CA LEU A 41 -5.15 -5.78 -6.70
C LEU A 41 -4.46 -6.95 -6.00
N PRO A 42 -3.13 -7.10 -6.17
CA PRO A 42 -2.35 -8.01 -5.35
C PRO A 42 -2.29 -7.52 -3.90
N TYR A 43 -2.17 -8.43 -2.94
CA TYR A 43 -1.74 -8.08 -1.59
C TYR A 43 -0.33 -7.45 -1.65
N PRO A 44 -0.01 -6.43 -0.83
CA PRO A 44 -0.79 -5.87 0.29
C PRO A 44 -1.74 -4.71 -0.06
N PHE A 45 -2.01 -4.46 -1.33
CA PHE A 45 -2.80 -3.31 -1.79
C PHE A 45 -4.31 -3.57 -1.79
N GLY A 46 -5.10 -2.56 -1.46
CA GLY A 46 -6.56 -2.58 -1.63
C GLY A 46 -7.23 -1.25 -1.32
N PHE A 47 -8.54 -1.24 -1.17
CA PHE A 47 -9.40 -0.05 -1.19
C PHE A 47 -10.24 0.16 0.07
N SER A 48 -10.19 -0.75 1.04
CA SER A 48 -10.82 -0.58 2.36
C SER A 48 -9.79 -0.22 3.43
N PRO A 49 -10.23 0.36 4.57
CA PRO A 49 -9.35 0.68 5.69
C PRO A 49 -8.62 -0.53 6.30
N ASP A 50 -9.13 -1.74 6.07
CA ASP A 50 -8.54 -2.99 6.57
C ASP A 50 -7.35 -3.48 5.71
N CYS A 51 -7.03 -2.79 4.62
CA CYS A 51 -5.88 -3.09 3.78
C CYS A 51 -4.60 -2.47 4.36
N GLU A 52 -3.49 -3.21 4.32
CA GLU A 52 -2.18 -2.71 4.76
C GLU A 52 -1.74 -1.47 3.98
N ILE A 53 -2.01 -1.45 2.68
CA ILE A 53 -1.82 -0.29 1.83
C ILE A 53 -3.16 0.08 1.22
N GLN A 54 -3.84 1.04 1.85
CA GLN A 54 -5.10 1.58 1.37
C GLN A 54 -4.89 2.56 0.21
N LEU A 55 -5.59 2.32 -0.89
CA LEU A 55 -5.66 3.13 -2.10
C LEU A 55 -7.09 3.63 -2.30
N ASN A 56 -7.26 4.62 -3.17
CA ASN A 56 -8.57 5.15 -3.55
C ASN A 56 -8.93 4.69 -4.96
N CYS A 57 -10.15 4.18 -5.12
CA CYS A 57 -10.75 3.84 -6.40
C CYS A 57 -11.72 4.94 -6.81
N SER A 58 -11.53 5.56 -7.97
CA SER A 58 -12.50 6.50 -8.54
C SER A 58 -13.70 5.75 -9.15
N THR A 59 -14.77 6.48 -9.44
CA THR A 59 -15.93 5.94 -10.15
C THR A 59 -15.60 5.49 -11.58
N THR A 60 -14.57 6.07 -12.20
CA THR A 60 -14.05 5.71 -13.52
C THR A 60 -13.10 4.50 -13.49
N GLY A 61 -12.75 4.00 -12.29
CA GLY A 61 -11.80 2.89 -12.08
C GLY A 61 -10.34 3.32 -12.13
N GLU A 62 -10.06 4.62 -12.02
CA GLU A 62 -8.73 5.13 -11.80
C GLU A 62 -8.35 4.96 -10.34
N VAL A 63 -7.09 4.58 -10.10
CA VAL A 63 -6.60 4.30 -8.76
C VAL A 63 -5.61 5.37 -8.35
N TYR A 64 -5.72 5.83 -7.11
CA TYR A 64 -4.88 6.89 -6.56
C TYR A 64 -4.32 6.50 -5.20
N ILE A 65 -3.10 6.93 -4.94
CA ILE A 65 -2.56 6.97 -3.58
C ILE A 65 -2.81 8.36 -3.00
N GLN A 66 -3.13 8.41 -1.70
CA GLN A 66 -3.23 9.63 -0.89
C GLN A 66 -4.20 10.69 -1.42
N LEU A 67 -5.38 10.85 -0.79
CA LEU A 67 -6.39 11.88 -1.09
C LEU A 67 -6.52 12.29 -2.58
N GLN A 68 -6.36 11.31 -3.49
CA GLN A 68 -6.46 11.47 -4.95
C GLN A 68 -5.38 12.38 -5.61
N GLU A 69 -4.22 12.58 -4.99
CA GLU A 69 -3.17 13.46 -5.56
C GLU A 69 -2.33 12.77 -6.65
N PHE A 70 -1.99 11.49 -6.47
CA PHE A 70 -1.10 10.77 -7.38
C PHE A 70 -1.79 9.56 -8.00
N GLN A 71 -2.03 9.62 -9.31
CA GLN A 71 -2.64 8.52 -10.06
C GLN A 71 -1.64 7.36 -10.20
N ILE A 72 -2.09 6.15 -9.92
CA ILE A 72 -1.30 4.93 -10.11
C ILE A 72 -1.40 4.48 -11.57
N LYS A 73 -0.24 4.15 -12.14
CA LYS A 73 -0.07 3.66 -13.51
C LYS A 73 0.26 2.18 -13.58
N ASN A 74 0.89 1.62 -12.57
CA ASN A 74 1.15 0.18 -12.49
C ASN A 74 1.27 -0.30 -11.04
N ILE A 75 0.87 -1.53 -10.80
CA ILE A 75 0.94 -2.20 -9.48
C ILE A 75 1.52 -3.59 -9.69
N THR A 76 2.57 -3.91 -8.96
CA THR A 76 3.07 -5.29 -8.79
C THR A 76 2.90 -5.71 -7.33
N SER A 77 3.32 -6.92 -6.95
CA SER A 77 3.31 -7.37 -5.55
C SER A 77 4.11 -6.44 -4.63
N ASP A 78 5.15 -5.79 -5.16
CA ASP A 78 6.14 -5.10 -4.33
C ASP A 78 6.32 -3.62 -4.70
N ASN A 79 5.79 -3.18 -5.84
CA ASN A 79 6.05 -1.84 -6.36
C ASN A 79 4.79 -1.15 -6.89
N LEU A 80 4.76 0.17 -6.71
CA LEU A 80 3.78 1.07 -7.31
C LEU A 80 4.50 2.04 -8.26
N ILE A 81 3.97 2.18 -9.47
CA ILE A 81 4.37 3.22 -10.40
C ILE A 81 3.25 4.26 -10.41
N LEU A 82 3.58 5.50 -10.07
CA LEU A 82 2.65 6.63 -10.02
C LEU A 82 2.98 7.64 -11.12
N GLN A 83 1.97 8.37 -11.58
CA GLN A 83 2.15 9.58 -12.37
C GLN A 83 2.37 10.77 -11.42
N LEU A 84 3.54 11.38 -11.52
CA LEU A 84 3.89 12.59 -10.80
C LEU A 84 3.91 13.78 -11.77
N PRO A 85 2.85 14.61 -11.83
CA PRO A 85 2.84 15.76 -12.74
C PRO A 85 3.85 16.83 -12.27
N ALA A 86 4.47 17.50 -13.24
CA ALA A 86 5.38 18.62 -12.99
C ALA A 86 4.60 19.80 -12.41
N ASN A 87 4.88 20.13 -11.15
CA ASN A 87 4.31 21.28 -10.47
C ASN A 87 5.36 21.87 -9.51
N CYS A 88 5.98 22.98 -9.91
CA CYS A 88 7.03 23.64 -9.13
C CYS A 88 6.50 24.36 -7.88
N ASN A 89 5.19 24.56 -7.78
CA ASN A 89 4.53 25.16 -6.62
C ASN A 89 4.02 24.11 -5.61
N ARG A 90 4.26 22.82 -5.85
CA ARG A 90 3.85 21.75 -4.93
C ARG A 90 4.67 21.85 -3.63
N PRO A 91 4.03 21.94 -2.45
CA PRO A 91 4.74 21.87 -1.18
C PRO A 91 5.46 20.53 -1.04
N LEU A 92 6.71 20.54 -0.58
CA LEU A 92 7.47 19.29 -0.38
C LEU A 92 6.78 18.34 0.60
N GLU A 93 6.05 18.89 1.57
CA GLU A 93 5.27 18.14 2.56
C GLU A 93 4.26 17.17 1.92
N THR A 94 3.65 17.51 0.77
CA THR A 94 2.65 16.62 0.14
C THR A 94 3.30 15.37 -0.47
N MET A 95 4.57 15.46 -0.83
CA MET A 95 5.36 14.33 -1.33
C MET A 95 6.06 13.55 -0.21
N SER A 96 5.99 13.99 1.05
CA SER A 96 6.72 13.38 2.16
C SER A 96 6.38 11.90 2.36
N HIS A 97 5.12 11.52 2.12
CA HIS A 97 4.63 10.14 2.21
C HIS A 97 5.13 9.22 1.08
N LEU A 98 5.63 9.79 -0.04
CA LEU A 98 6.20 9.02 -1.16
C LEU A 98 7.65 8.61 -0.92
N TYR A 99 8.32 9.23 0.06
CA TYR A 99 9.71 8.94 0.37
C TYR A 99 9.82 8.33 1.76
N ASN A 100 10.51 7.20 1.84
CA ASN A 100 10.92 6.70 3.14
C ASN A 100 11.97 7.66 3.72
N LYS A 101 11.72 8.23 4.90
CA LYS A 101 12.66 9.12 5.60
C LYS A 101 13.85 8.30 6.08
N THR A 102 14.82 8.05 5.20
CA THR A 102 16.15 7.64 5.63
C THR A 102 16.81 8.87 6.25
N THR A 103 16.88 8.93 7.58
CA THR A 103 17.65 9.97 8.25
C THR A 103 19.14 9.72 8.02
N ARG A 104 19.66 10.05 6.82
CA ARG A 104 21.05 10.47 6.69
C ARG A 104 21.07 11.98 6.77
N SER A 105 21.23 12.47 7.99
CA SER A 105 21.65 13.85 8.24
C SER A 105 23.03 14.06 7.63
N HIS A 106 23.09 14.51 6.38
CA HIS A 106 24.25 15.26 5.93
C HIS A 106 24.09 16.67 6.48
N ARG A 107 24.77 16.95 7.60
CA ARG A 107 25.12 18.33 7.99
C ARG A 107 25.78 18.97 6.77
N LYS A 108 25.05 19.77 6.00
CA LYS A 108 25.67 20.79 5.15
C LYS A 108 26.00 21.95 6.08
N THR A 109 27.24 21.97 6.57
CA THR A 109 27.82 23.16 7.17
C THR A 109 27.91 24.19 6.06
N LEU A 110 26.98 25.14 6.02
CA LEU A 110 27.11 26.35 5.22
C LEU A 110 28.13 27.23 5.93
N TYR A 111 29.33 27.34 5.37
CA TYR A 111 30.21 28.46 5.67
C TYR A 111 29.79 29.63 4.78
N TYR A 112 29.54 30.75 5.44
CA TYR A 112 29.24 32.06 4.84
C TYR A 112 30.50 32.67 4.25
#